data_AF-A0A2V3I6R3-F1
#
_entry.id   AF-A0A2V3I6R3-F1
#
_cell.length_a   1.000
_cell.length_b   1.000
_cell.length_c   1.000
_cell.angle_alpha   90.00
_cell.angle_beta   90.00
_cell.angle_gamma   90.00
#
_symmetry.space_group_name_H-M   'P 1'
#
loop_
_entity.id
_entity.type
_entity.pdbx_description
1 polymer ?
#
loop_
_entity_poly.entity_id
_entity_poly.type
_entity_poly.pdbx_seq_one_letter_code
_entity_poly.pdbx_strand_id
1 'polypeptide(L)'
;MGAVSALRTGVDEAGRGPVIGPLVVCALCIPESESGVLKSIGARDSKDLSSQRREAVAKRIHAEAGARGWGIGLVVCEASRIDANSISSDLNSLEIELFGEAIEAASPREGEGRVMADACDVDEERFARRLASRLGEGWSSWQVVARHGMDSDDRVAGAASILAKVERDAGVARLEAEVGIRLGSGYPSDQITRQAVRGLVSGELPHDCLRWSWSTVSDAWYEAHGTLVPARSADGAATVQSSLDEW
;
A
#
# COMPACT_ATOMS: atom_id res chain seq x y z
N MET A 1 -24.75 23.48 -20.10
CA MET A 1 -24.25 22.35 -19.31
C MET A 1 -22.97 21.90 -19.99
N GLY A 2 -21.81 22.18 -19.38
CA GLY A 2 -20.53 21.71 -19.92
C GLY A 2 -20.50 20.19 -19.90
N ALA A 3 -19.93 19.57 -20.93
CA ALA A 3 -19.74 18.12 -20.95
C ALA A 3 -18.96 17.73 -19.69
N VAL A 4 -19.55 16.89 -18.83
CA VAL A 4 -18.84 16.27 -17.73
C VAL A 4 -17.74 15.42 -18.38
N SER A 5 -16.47 15.80 -18.19
CA SER A 5 -15.35 14.98 -18.64
C SER A 5 -15.41 13.68 -17.86
N ALA A 6 -15.44 12.53 -18.55
CA ALA A 6 -15.29 11.24 -17.91
C ALA A 6 -14.06 11.23 -16.99
N LEU A 7 -14.21 10.69 -15.79
CA LEU A 7 -13.14 10.60 -14.81
C LEU A 7 -12.33 9.33 -15.00
N ARG A 8 -11.03 9.41 -14.70
CA ARG A 8 -10.14 8.25 -14.63
C ARG A 8 -9.43 8.25 -13.28
N THR A 9 -9.58 7.15 -12.57
CA THR A 9 -8.91 6.89 -11.29
C THR A 9 -7.88 5.78 -11.48
N GLY A 10 -6.60 6.10 -11.32
CA GLY A 10 -5.55 5.09 -11.24
C GLY A 10 -5.29 4.71 -9.79
N VAL A 11 -5.07 3.43 -9.50
CA VAL A 11 -4.78 2.95 -8.13
C VAL A 11 -3.72 1.86 -8.16
N ASP A 12 -2.77 1.95 -7.24
CA ASP A 12 -1.63 1.04 -7.11
C ASP A 12 -1.10 1.05 -5.66
N GLU A 13 -0.32 0.03 -5.28
CA GLU A 13 0.28 -0.13 -3.98
C GLU A 13 1.83 -0.09 -3.97
N ALA A 14 2.38 0.07 -2.77
CA ALA A 14 3.80 -0.08 -2.50
C ALA A 14 4.00 -0.74 -1.14
N GLY A 15 4.95 -1.67 -1.06
CA GLY A 15 5.28 -2.34 0.19
C GLY A 15 4.40 -3.55 0.51
N ARG A 16 3.93 -4.30 -0.48
CA ARG A 16 3.23 -5.57 -0.25
C ARG A 16 4.11 -6.64 0.42
N GLY A 17 5.32 -6.84 -0.09
CA GLY A 17 6.24 -7.91 0.35
C GLY A 17 7.16 -7.67 1.56
N PRO A 18 7.57 -6.43 1.93
CA PRO A 18 8.45 -6.17 3.06
C PRO A 18 7.97 -6.77 4.39
N VAL A 19 8.91 -7.11 5.26
CA VAL A 19 8.69 -7.52 6.66
C VAL A 19 8.75 -6.34 7.63
N ILE A 20 9.24 -5.19 7.17
CA ILE A 20 9.35 -3.94 7.93
C ILE A 20 8.50 -2.88 7.25
N GLY A 21 7.75 -2.14 8.06
CA GLY A 21 7.05 -0.92 7.67
C GLY A 21 5.72 -1.16 6.94
N PRO A 22 5.10 -0.08 6.47
CA PRO A 22 3.72 -0.10 6.01
C PRO A 22 3.55 -0.69 4.61
N LEU A 23 2.31 -1.10 4.31
CA LEU A 23 1.78 -1.24 2.97
C LEU A 23 1.03 0.05 2.64
N VAL A 24 1.37 0.72 1.54
CA VAL A 24 0.73 1.97 1.13
C VAL A 24 -0.06 1.75 -0.14
N VAL A 25 -1.31 2.21 -0.19
CA VAL A 25 -2.11 2.26 -1.41
C VAL A 25 -2.41 3.71 -1.74
N CYS A 26 -2.25 4.08 -3.02
CA CYS A 26 -2.61 5.40 -3.50
C CYS A 26 -3.56 5.30 -4.67
N ALA A 27 -4.57 6.17 -4.70
CA ALA A 27 -5.42 6.42 -5.86
C ALA A 27 -5.29 7.89 -6.29
N LEU A 28 -5.29 8.12 -7.60
CA LEU A 28 -5.28 9.44 -8.22
C LEU A 28 -6.48 9.54 -9.18
N CYS A 29 -7.37 10.49 -8.97
CA CYS A 29 -8.53 10.75 -9.82
C CYS A 29 -8.35 12.06 -10.60
N ILE A 30 -8.45 11.98 -11.92
CA ILE A 30 -8.34 13.13 -12.83
C ILE A 30 -9.43 13.10 -13.91
N PRO A 31 -9.75 14.25 -14.55
CA PRO A 31 -10.45 14.24 -15.82
C PRO A 31 -9.62 13.49 -16.88
N GLU A 32 -10.21 12.57 -17.64
CA GLU A 32 -9.52 11.77 -18.67
C GLU A 32 -8.73 12.63 -19.66
N SER A 33 -9.29 13.79 -20.02
CA SER A 33 -8.68 14.77 -20.92
C SER A 33 -7.35 15.34 -20.41
N GLU A 34 -7.08 15.25 -19.11
CA GLU A 34 -5.87 15.79 -18.48
C GLU A 34 -4.77 14.75 -18.26
N SER A 35 -4.98 13.49 -18.65
CA SER A 35 -3.97 12.42 -18.55
C SER A 35 -2.66 12.74 -19.29
N GLY A 36 -2.68 13.65 -20.27
CA GLY A 36 -1.49 14.16 -20.96
C GLY A 36 -0.58 15.00 -20.07
N VAL A 37 -1.11 15.66 -19.02
CA VAL A 37 -0.33 16.47 -18.07
C VAL A 37 0.66 15.57 -17.31
N LEU A 38 0.21 14.39 -16.85
CA LEU A 38 1.04 13.41 -16.16
C LEU A 38 2.27 13.01 -16.97
N LYS A 39 2.12 12.89 -18.31
CA LYS A 39 3.25 12.63 -19.21
C LYS A 39 4.25 13.78 -19.20
N SER A 40 3.77 15.03 -19.27
CA SER A 40 4.64 16.22 -19.28
C SER A 40 5.45 16.40 -18.00
N ILE A 41 4.96 15.83 -16.89
CA ILE A 41 5.63 15.87 -15.59
C ILE A 41 6.52 14.66 -15.28
N GLY A 42 6.61 13.71 -16.22
CA GLY A 42 7.50 12.56 -16.09
C GLY A 42 6.94 11.38 -15.29
N ALA A 43 5.62 11.31 -15.09
CA ALA A 43 4.98 10.26 -14.29
C ALA A 43 4.83 8.89 -14.99
N ARG A 44 5.45 8.68 -16.15
CA ARG A 44 5.29 7.46 -16.97
C ARG A 44 6.33 6.36 -16.71
N ASP A 45 7.58 6.72 -16.40
CA ASP A 45 8.70 5.75 -16.43
C ASP A 45 9.08 5.26 -15.02
N SER A 46 8.09 4.97 -14.16
CA SER A 46 8.28 4.72 -12.72
C SER A 46 9.24 3.56 -12.41
N LYS A 47 9.30 2.53 -13.28
CA LYS A 47 10.13 1.32 -13.11
C LYS A 47 11.64 1.60 -13.14
N ASP A 48 12.06 2.75 -13.69
CA ASP A 48 13.47 3.16 -13.78
C ASP A 48 13.78 4.48 -13.04
N LEU A 49 12.82 5.04 -12.28
CA LEU A 49 13.08 6.26 -11.52
C LEU A 49 13.83 5.94 -10.23
N SER A 50 15.02 6.54 -10.08
CA SER A 50 15.70 6.68 -8.78
C SER A 50 14.77 7.35 -7.75
N SER A 51 14.95 7.06 -6.46
CA SER A 51 14.15 7.65 -5.37
C SER A 51 14.06 9.18 -5.46
N GLN A 52 15.18 9.87 -5.69
CA GLN A 52 15.21 11.34 -5.85
C GLN A 52 14.33 11.85 -6.99
N ARG A 53 14.31 11.12 -8.12
CA ARG A 53 13.44 11.47 -9.26
C ARG A 53 11.98 11.19 -8.95
N ARG A 54 11.66 10.08 -8.26
CA ARG A 54 10.29 9.79 -7.81
C ARG A 54 9.77 10.89 -6.91
N GLU A 55 10.55 11.34 -5.93
CA GLU A 55 10.19 12.46 -5.05
C GLU A 55 9.93 13.76 -5.83
N ALA A 56 10.78 14.08 -6.80
CA ALA A 56 10.60 15.26 -7.64
C ALA A 56 9.30 15.17 -8.48
N VAL A 57 8.99 14.00 -9.03
CA VAL A 57 7.75 13.77 -9.79
C VAL A 57 6.53 13.81 -8.86
N ALA A 58 6.57 13.19 -7.69
CA ALA A 58 5.51 13.23 -6.69
C ALA A 58 5.14 14.66 -6.29
N LYS A 59 6.14 15.51 -6.03
CA LYS A 59 5.93 16.95 -5.76
C LYS A 59 5.19 17.66 -6.90
N ARG A 60 5.51 17.33 -8.15
CA ARG A 60 4.81 17.88 -9.32
C ARG A 60 3.38 17.36 -9.44
N ILE A 61 3.14 16.07 -9.17
CA ILE A 61 1.79 15.49 -9.15
C ILE A 61 0.92 16.22 -8.10
N HIS A 62 1.42 16.42 -6.88
CA HIS A 62 0.71 17.17 -5.85
C HIS A 62 0.43 18.63 -6.25
N ALA A 63 1.39 19.31 -6.89
CA ALA A 63 1.21 20.68 -7.35
C ALA A 63 0.12 20.77 -8.44
N GLU A 64 0.14 19.87 -9.43
CA GLU A 64 -0.91 19.82 -10.46
C GLU A 64 -2.27 19.46 -9.86
N ALA A 65 -2.30 18.51 -8.91
CA ALA A 65 -3.53 18.12 -8.23
C ALA A 65 -4.17 19.30 -7.48
N GLY A 66 -3.38 20.06 -6.73
CA GLY A 66 -3.85 21.26 -6.03
C GLY A 66 -4.31 22.37 -6.99
N ALA A 67 -3.62 22.55 -8.11
CA ALA A 67 -3.95 23.59 -9.09
C ALA A 67 -5.19 23.26 -9.93
N ARG A 68 -5.45 21.97 -10.18
CA ARG A 68 -6.51 21.49 -11.09
C ARG A 68 -7.70 20.86 -10.37
N GLY A 69 -7.60 20.64 -9.06
CA GLY A 69 -8.63 19.96 -8.29
C GLY A 69 -8.67 18.45 -8.55
N TRP A 70 -7.52 17.81 -8.79
CA TRP A 70 -7.45 16.36 -8.85
C TRP A 70 -7.59 15.76 -7.45
N GLY A 71 -8.20 14.59 -7.38
CA GLY A 71 -8.33 13.87 -6.12
C GLY A 71 -7.17 12.92 -5.89
N ILE A 72 -6.65 12.90 -4.65
CA ILE A 72 -5.62 11.96 -4.21
C ILE A 72 -6.13 11.28 -2.94
N GLY A 73 -6.21 9.96 -2.98
CA GLY A 73 -6.53 9.12 -1.83
C GLY A 73 -5.29 8.32 -1.47
N LEU A 74 -4.76 8.52 -0.27
CA LEU A 74 -3.56 7.85 0.21
C LEU A 74 -3.88 7.10 1.49
N VAL A 75 -3.67 5.79 1.49
CA VAL A 75 -3.93 4.91 2.62
C VAL A 75 -2.62 4.27 3.05
N VAL A 76 -2.20 4.54 4.28
CA VAL A 76 -1.05 3.92 4.91
C VAL A 76 -1.55 2.82 5.85
N CYS A 77 -1.27 1.57 5.51
CA CYS A 77 -1.59 0.41 6.31
C CYS A 77 -0.36 0.02 7.13
N GLU A 78 -0.36 0.43 8.40
CA GLU A 78 0.71 0.10 9.34
C GLU A 78 0.81 -1.39 9.61
N ALA A 79 1.98 -1.84 10.06
CA ALA A 79 2.24 -3.25 10.34
C ALA A 79 1.25 -3.86 11.35
N SER A 80 0.76 -3.07 12.31
CA SER A 80 -0.26 -3.51 13.27
C SER A 80 -1.60 -3.87 12.62
N ARG A 81 -2.05 -3.07 11.64
CA ARG A 81 -3.28 -3.34 10.88
C ARG A 81 -3.12 -4.59 10.01
N ILE A 82 -1.94 -4.78 9.42
CA ILE A 82 -1.61 -5.96 8.63
C ILE A 82 -1.69 -7.23 9.50
N ASP A 83 -1.05 -7.21 10.67
CA ASP A 83 -1.03 -8.37 11.58
C ASP A 83 -2.40 -8.66 12.17
N ALA A 84 -3.15 -7.63 12.57
CA ALA A 84 -4.51 -7.79 13.05
C ALA A 84 -5.41 -8.45 11.99
N ASN A 85 -5.26 -8.06 10.72
CA ASN A 85 -6.00 -8.69 9.61
C ASN A 85 -5.64 -10.17 9.43
N SER A 86 -4.36 -10.54 9.60
CA SER A 86 -3.88 -11.92 9.41
C SER A 86 -4.54 -12.94 10.35
N ILE A 87 -5.13 -12.48 11.47
CA ILE A 87 -5.84 -13.34 12.44
C ILE A 87 -7.14 -13.90 11.84
N SER A 88 -7.82 -13.13 10.99
CA SER A 88 -9.16 -13.47 10.49
C SER A 88 -9.32 -13.42 8.98
N SER A 89 -8.30 -13.00 8.24
CA SER A 89 -8.35 -12.82 6.79
C SER A 89 -6.97 -12.98 6.14
N ASP A 90 -6.91 -12.76 4.83
CA ASP A 90 -5.68 -12.80 4.03
C ASP A 90 -5.27 -11.41 3.53
N LEU A 91 -4.03 -11.31 3.03
CA LEU A 91 -3.48 -10.05 2.52
C LEU A 91 -4.25 -9.55 1.30
N ASN A 92 -4.70 -10.45 0.41
CA ASN A 92 -5.47 -10.06 -0.78
C ASN A 92 -6.79 -9.37 -0.40
N SER A 93 -7.44 -9.83 0.66
CA SER A 93 -8.69 -9.25 1.18
C SER A 93 -8.44 -7.89 1.80
N LEU A 94 -7.37 -7.74 2.58
CA LEU A 94 -6.94 -6.44 3.09
C LEU A 94 -6.64 -5.46 1.95
N GLU A 95 -5.96 -5.92 0.90
CA GLU A 95 -5.65 -5.10 -0.27
C GLU A 95 -6.91 -4.60 -0.98
N ILE A 96 -7.95 -5.43 -1.12
CA ILE A 96 -9.25 -4.99 -1.65
C ILE A 96 -9.86 -3.87 -0.80
N GLU A 97 -9.79 -3.96 0.53
CA GLU A 97 -10.25 -2.90 1.43
C GLU A 97 -9.43 -1.62 1.26
N LEU A 98 -8.10 -1.72 1.25
CA LEU A 98 -7.19 -0.57 1.12
C LEU A 98 -7.33 0.13 -0.24
N PHE A 99 -7.49 -0.62 -1.32
CA PHE A 99 -7.79 -0.08 -2.65
C PHE A 99 -9.15 0.64 -2.65
N GLY A 100 -10.18 0.03 -2.05
CA GLY A 100 -11.49 0.65 -1.90
C GLY A 100 -11.41 1.99 -1.15
N GLU A 101 -10.75 2.00 0.01
CA GLU A 101 -10.53 3.21 0.84
C GLU A 101 -9.80 4.31 0.05
N ALA A 102 -8.74 3.97 -0.69
CA ALA A 102 -8.00 4.92 -1.49
C ALA A 102 -8.85 5.50 -2.63
N ILE A 103 -9.62 4.67 -3.33
CA ILE A 103 -10.51 5.10 -4.42
C ILE A 103 -11.61 6.02 -3.89
N GLU A 104 -12.23 5.66 -2.76
CA GLU A 104 -13.28 6.45 -2.10
C GLU A 104 -12.77 7.81 -1.62
N ALA A 105 -11.53 7.88 -1.15
CA ALA A 105 -10.89 9.13 -0.77
C ALA A 105 -10.49 10.00 -1.99
N ALA A 106 -10.13 9.38 -3.11
CA ALA A 106 -9.66 10.09 -4.31
C ALA A 106 -10.79 10.55 -5.24
N SER A 107 -11.87 9.80 -5.37
CA SER A 107 -12.82 9.96 -6.47
C SER A 107 -14.23 10.25 -5.97
N PRO A 108 -14.98 11.14 -6.65
CA PRO A 108 -16.36 11.36 -6.31
C PRO A 108 -17.18 10.10 -6.60
N ARG A 109 -17.99 9.69 -5.63
CA ARG A 109 -18.92 8.57 -5.81
C ARG A 109 -19.98 8.86 -6.88
N GLU A 110 -20.47 10.09 -6.90
CA GLU A 110 -21.41 10.57 -7.91
C GLU A 110 -20.70 10.87 -9.23
N GLY A 111 -21.17 10.27 -10.32
CA GLY A 111 -20.64 10.49 -11.67
C GLY A 111 -20.33 9.18 -12.41
N GLU A 112 -19.71 9.31 -13.58
CA GLU A 112 -19.23 8.20 -14.40
C GLU A 112 -17.71 8.27 -14.55
N GLY A 113 -17.06 7.10 -14.53
CA GLY A 113 -15.61 7.04 -14.61
C GLY A 113 -15.06 5.64 -14.79
N ARG A 114 -13.73 5.56 -14.86
CA ARG A 114 -12.99 4.29 -14.92
C ARG A 114 -11.98 4.21 -13.81
N VAL A 115 -11.98 3.10 -13.08
CA VAL A 115 -10.90 2.71 -12.17
C VAL A 115 -9.92 1.82 -12.93
N MET A 116 -8.66 2.19 -12.90
CA MET A 116 -7.53 1.47 -13.50
C MET A 116 -6.64 0.99 -12.36
N ALA A 117 -6.85 -0.25 -11.93
CA ALA A 117 -6.17 -0.82 -10.78
C ALA A 117 -5.00 -1.71 -11.20
N ASP A 118 -3.84 -1.56 -10.56
CA ASP A 118 -2.80 -2.58 -10.64
C ASP A 118 -3.21 -3.78 -9.77
N ALA A 119 -3.27 -4.96 -10.37
CA ALA A 119 -3.75 -6.15 -9.68
C ALA A 119 -2.62 -6.76 -8.84
N CYS A 120 -2.81 -6.88 -7.53
CA CYS A 120 -1.88 -7.59 -6.65
C CYS A 120 -2.22 -9.09 -6.49
N ASP A 121 -3.42 -9.49 -6.91
CA ASP A 121 -3.88 -10.88 -6.91
C ASP A 121 -3.37 -11.62 -8.16
N VAL A 122 -3.13 -12.92 -8.08
CA VAL A 122 -2.74 -13.79 -9.20
C VAL A 122 -3.79 -13.87 -10.31
N ASP A 123 -5.04 -13.51 -9.99
CA ASP A 123 -6.19 -13.49 -10.91
C ASP A 123 -6.75 -12.06 -11.02
N GLU A 124 -6.46 -11.41 -12.14
CA GLU A 124 -6.85 -10.02 -12.44
C GLU A 124 -8.37 -9.84 -12.44
N GLU A 125 -9.11 -10.80 -13.02
CA GLU A 125 -10.57 -10.74 -13.11
C GLU A 125 -11.21 -10.89 -11.73
N ARG A 126 -10.69 -11.80 -10.90
CA ARG A 126 -11.10 -11.93 -9.50
C ARG A 126 -10.84 -10.63 -8.75
N PHE A 127 -9.68 -10.00 -8.91
CA PHE A 127 -9.36 -8.74 -8.25
C PHE A 127 -10.33 -7.64 -8.63
N ALA A 128 -10.55 -7.41 -9.93
CA ALA A 128 -11.49 -6.41 -10.43
C ALA A 128 -12.91 -6.62 -9.88
N ARG A 129 -13.38 -7.87 -9.86
CA ARG A 129 -14.72 -8.21 -9.37
C ARG A 129 -14.87 -7.97 -7.87
N ARG A 130 -13.87 -8.37 -7.08
CA ARG A 130 -13.85 -8.14 -5.63
C ARG A 130 -13.81 -6.66 -5.30
N LEU A 131 -13.00 -5.89 -6.02
CA LEU A 131 -12.89 -4.45 -5.84
C LEU A 131 -14.19 -3.73 -6.19
N ALA A 132 -14.81 -4.06 -7.33
CA ALA A 132 -16.13 -3.54 -7.69
C ALA A 132 -17.20 -3.89 -6.63
N SER A 133 -17.17 -5.12 -6.11
CA SER A 133 -18.08 -5.55 -5.05
C SER A 133 -17.87 -4.78 -3.74
N ARG A 134 -16.62 -4.47 -3.37
CA ARG A 134 -16.29 -3.66 -2.18
C ARG A 134 -16.74 -2.21 -2.34
N LEU A 135 -16.57 -1.62 -3.52
CA LEU A 135 -17.07 -0.26 -3.79
C LEU A 135 -18.62 -0.21 -3.73
N GLY A 136 -19.29 -1.27 -4.18
CA GLY A 136 -20.73 -1.44 -4.05
C GLY A 136 -21.57 -0.63 -5.03
N GLU A 137 -22.90 -0.70 -4.89
CA GLU A 137 -23.86 -0.21 -5.90
C GLU A 137 -23.74 1.27 -6.25
N GLY A 138 -23.26 2.09 -5.31
CA GLY A 138 -23.07 3.51 -5.56
C GLY A 138 -21.91 3.84 -6.50
N TRP A 139 -21.13 2.84 -6.92
CA TRP A 139 -20.10 2.94 -7.96
C TRP A 139 -20.50 2.21 -9.24
N SER A 140 -21.79 1.89 -9.42
CA SER A 140 -22.29 1.16 -10.60
C SER A 140 -22.06 1.89 -11.94
N SER A 141 -21.91 3.22 -11.91
CA SER A 141 -21.55 4.04 -13.09
C SER A 141 -20.04 4.12 -13.33
N TRP A 142 -19.24 3.48 -12.48
CA TRP A 142 -17.79 3.35 -12.63
C TRP A 142 -17.43 1.96 -13.15
N GLN A 143 -16.63 1.91 -14.20
CA GLN A 143 -16.07 0.66 -14.69
C GLN A 143 -14.74 0.38 -13.98
N VAL A 144 -14.64 -0.77 -13.32
CA VAL A 144 -13.40 -1.25 -12.70
C VAL A 144 -12.65 -2.14 -13.68
N VAL A 145 -11.41 -1.77 -14.00
CA VAL A 145 -10.48 -2.54 -14.82
C VAL A 145 -9.23 -2.80 -13.99
N ALA A 146 -8.87 -4.07 -13.82
CA ALA A 146 -7.63 -4.46 -13.15
C ALA A 146 -6.77 -5.32 -14.08
N ARG A 147 -5.45 -5.11 -14.06
CA ARG A 147 -4.44 -5.91 -14.76
C ARG A 147 -3.12 -5.88 -14.00
N HIS A 148 -2.28 -6.88 -14.21
CA HIS A 148 -0.89 -6.87 -13.77
C HIS A 148 -0.08 -5.84 -14.57
N GLY A 149 0.67 -5.00 -13.86
CA GLY A 149 1.49 -3.95 -14.48
C GLY A 149 0.64 -2.80 -15.04
N MET A 150 -0.54 -2.55 -14.47
CA MET A 150 -1.39 -1.42 -14.87
C MET A 150 -0.65 -0.09 -14.76
N ASP A 151 0.28 0.02 -13.80
CA ASP A 151 1.17 1.16 -13.59
C ASP A 151 1.98 1.57 -14.84
N SER A 152 2.23 0.61 -15.74
CA SER A 152 3.01 0.80 -16.96
C SER A 152 2.14 1.10 -18.17
N ASP A 153 0.94 0.55 -18.17
CA ASP A 153 -0.02 0.66 -19.27
C ASP A 153 -0.89 1.92 -19.15
N ASP A 154 -1.22 2.33 -17.92
CA ASP A 154 -2.05 3.48 -17.61
C ASP A 154 -1.27 4.58 -16.87
N ARG A 155 -1.36 5.82 -17.37
CA ARG A 155 -0.60 6.96 -16.83
C ARG A 155 -1.06 7.37 -15.44
N VAL A 156 -2.36 7.21 -15.15
CA VAL A 156 -2.93 7.62 -13.87
C VAL A 156 -2.56 6.58 -12.82
N ALA A 157 -2.61 5.29 -13.16
CA ALA A 157 -2.10 4.22 -12.30
C ALA A 157 -0.59 4.38 -12.06
N GLY A 158 0.20 4.67 -13.09
CA GLY A 158 1.63 4.93 -12.95
C GLY A 158 1.97 6.14 -12.06
N ALA A 159 1.14 7.19 -12.10
CA ALA A 159 1.29 8.32 -11.18
C ALA A 159 0.93 7.95 -9.73
N ALA A 160 -0.15 7.20 -9.53
CA ALA A 160 -0.53 6.68 -8.21
C ALA A 160 0.55 5.76 -7.62
N SER A 161 1.15 4.92 -8.47
CA SER A 161 2.31 4.07 -8.17
C SER A 161 3.49 4.86 -7.59
N ILE A 162 3.81 6.01 -8.21
CA ILE A 162 4.89 6.88 -7.76
C ILE A 162 4.57 7.46 -6.38
N LEU A 163 3.33 7.93 -6.17
CA LEU A 163 2.90 8.48 -4.88
C LEU A 163 2.97 7.42 -3.76
N ALA A 164 2.45 6.21 -4.01
CA ALA A 164 2.51 5.10 -3.06
C ALA A 164 3.97 4.74 -2.70
N LYS A 165 4.86 4.64 -3.69
CA LYS A 165 6.29 4.34 -3.47
C LYS A 165 7.00 5.44 -2.68
N VAL A 166 6.73 6.71 -2.97
CA VAL A 166 7.34 7.84 -2.23
C VAL A 166 6.87 7.86 -0.78
N GLU A 167 5.58 7.68 -0.52
CA GLU A 167 5.09 7.63 0.86
C GLU A 167 5.64 6.42 1.62
N ARG A 168 5.71 5.26 0.97
CA ARG A 168 6.30 4.05 1.57
C ARG A 168 7.77 4.28 1.93
N ASP A 169 8.56 4.84 1.01
CA ASP A 169 9.98 5.10 1.24
C ASP A 169 10.17 6.12 2.38
N ALA A 170 9.31 7.15 2.45
CA ALA A 170 9.29 8.10 3.55
C ALA A 170 8.91 7.45 4.89
N GLY A 171 7.95 6.54 4.90
CA GLY A 171 7.55 5.76 6.08
C GLY A 171 8.69 4.92 6.64
N VAL A 172 9.42 4.20 5.78
CA VAL A 172 10.61 3.42 6.21
C VAL A 172 11.72 4.34 6.72
N ALA A 173 11.95 5.48 6.09
CA ALA A 173 12.95 6.44 6.57
C ALA A 173 12.60 7.01 7.96
N ARG A 174 11.31 7.27 8.23
CA ARG A 174 10.84 7.66 9.58
C ARG A 174 11.12 6.55 10.59
N LEU A 175 10.80 5.31 10.26
CA LEU A 175 11.08 4.15 11.11
C LEU A 175 12.58 3.96 11.36
N GLU A 176 13.45 4.11 10.35
CA GLU A 176 14.91 4.06 10.54
C GLU A 176 15.38 5.12 11.55
N ALA A 177 14.83 6.34 11.48
CA ALA A 177 15.16 7.42 12.40
C ALA A 177 14.65 7.18 13.83
N GLU A 178 13.44 6.64 13.98
CA GLU A 178 12.83 6.32 15.27
C GLU A 178 13.53 5.16 15.97
N VAL A 179 13.82 4.08 15.23
CA VAL A 179 14.48 2.88 15.77
C VAL A 179 15.97 3.14 16.02
N GLY A 180 16.60 4.02 15.24
CA GLY A 180 18.01 4.35 15.38
C GLY A 180 18.96 3.31 14.76
N ILE A 181 18.46 2.40 13.94
CA ILE A 181 19.25 1.43 13.19
C ILE A 181 18.90 1.47 11.70
N ARG A 182 19.80 0.98 10.86
CA ARG A 182 19.51 0.76 9.44
C ARG A 182 18.55 -0.42 9.29
N LEU A 183 17.39 -0.18 8.68
CA LEU A 183 16.37 -1.19 8.43
C LEU A 183 16.52 -1.82 7.04
N GLY A 184 17.32 -1.19 6.16
CA GLY A 184 17.51 -1.65 4.80
C GLY A 184 16.27 -1.43 3.94
N SER A 185 16.09 -2.25 2.91
CA SER A 185 14.93 -2.21 2.02
C SER A 185 13.63 -2.65 2.69
N GLY A 186 13.70 -3.34 3.83
CA GLY A 186 12.57 -3.99 4.48
C GLY A 186 12.18 -5.34 3.86
N TYR A 187 12.78 -5.77 2.75
CA TYR A 187 12.48 -7.08 2.14
C TYR A 187 13.27 -8.23 2.77
N PRO A 188 12.68 -9.45 2.86
CA PRO A 188 13.39 -10.63 3.34
C PRO A 188 14.66 -11.01 2.56
N SER A 189 14.84 -10.54 1.32
CA SER A 189 16.04 -10.82 0.52
C SER A 189 17.24 -9.96 0.90
N ASP A 190 17.02 -8.85 1.61
CA ASP A 190 18.07 -7.91 1.98
C ASP A 190 18.74 -8.30 3.30
N GLN A 191 20.07 -8.37 3.27
CA GLN A 191 20.88 -8.75 4.42
C GLN A 191 20.79 -7.73 5.56
N ILE A 192 20.68 -6.43 5.26
CA ILE A 192 20.53 -5.38 6.27
C ILE A 192 19.19 -5.56 6.98
N THR A 193 18.12 -5.78 6.22
CA THR A 193 16.79 -6.10 6.76
C THR A 193 16.84 -7.31 7.69
N ARG A 194 17.45 -8.43 7.26
CA ARG A 194 17.53 -9.64 8.11
C ARG A 194 18.27 -9.39 9.42
N GLN A 195 19.34 -8.60 9.39
CA GLN A 195 20.08 -8.22 10.60
C GLN A 195 19.23 -7.34 11.52
N ALA A 196 18.53 -6.35 10.95
CA ALA A 196 17.61 -5.49 11.69
C ALA A 196 16.50 -6.31 12.36
N VAL A 197 15.85 -7.24 11.64
CA VAL A 197 14.81 -8.12 12.19
C VAL A 197 15.31 -8.87 13.42
N ARG A 198 16.49 -9.49 13.36
CA ARG A 198 17.06 -10.22 14.53
C ARG A 198 17.27 -9.33 15.75
N GLY A 199 17.68 -8.08 15.56
CA GLY A 199 17.78 -7.11 16.65
C GLY A 199 16.40 -6.72 17.19
N LEU A 200 15.44 -6.50 16.29
CA LEU A 200 14.11 -5.99 16.61
C LEU A 200 13.16 -7.04 17.20
N VAL A 201 13.49 -8.33 17.13
CA VAL A 201 12.76 -9.39 17.84
C VAL A 201 13.33 -9.69 19.23
N SER A 202 14.42 -9.05 19.65
CA SER A 202 15.12 -9.41 20.90
C SER A 202 14.45 -8.92 22.19
N GLY A 203 13.44 -8.05 22.09
CA GLY A 203 12.68 -7.55 23.23
C GLY A 203 11.65 -8.54 23.77
N GLU A 204 10.86 -8.10 24.77
CA GLU A 204 9.73 -8.87 25.32
C GLU A 204 8.61 -9.10 24.29
N LEU A 205 8.55 -8.25 23.26
CA LEU A 205 7.69 -8.35 22.09
C LEU A 205 8.52 -8.00 20.84
N PRO A 206 8.15 -8.47 19.64
CA PRO A 206 8.76 -7.97 18.42
C PRO A 206 8.48 -6.46 18.27
N HIS A 207 9.42 -5.70 17.73
CA HIS A 207 9.24 -4.25 17.56
C HIS A 207 8.03 -3.91 16.66
N ASP A 208 7.38 -2.77 16.90
CA ASP A 208 6.13 -2.41 16.23
C ASP A 208 6.26 -2.19 14.72
N CYS A 209 7.45 -1.81 14.26
CA CYS A 209 7.73 -1.64 12.85
C CYS A 209 7.78 -2.95 12.05
N LEU A 210 7.85 -4.11 12.73
CA LEU A 210 7.86 -5.43 12.09
C LEU A 210 6.43 -5.87 11.78
N ARG A 211 6.25 -6.64 10.70
CA ARG A 211 5.03 -7.40 10.43
C ARG A 211 5.15 -8.78 11.07
N TRP A 212 4.55 -8.95 12.24
CA TRP A 212 4.69 -10.13 13.10
C TRP A 212 4.16 -11.40 12.43
N SER A 213 3.16 -11.25 11.55
CA SER A 213 2.56 -12.34 10.79
C SER A 213 3.41 -12.86 9.62
N TRP A 214 4.53 -12.21 9.29
CA TRP A 214 5.42 -12.68 8.22
C TRP A 214 6.36 -13.77 8.74
N SER A 215 6.56 -14.83 7.95
CA SER A 215 7.42 -15.96 8.32
C SER A 215 8.83 -15.55 8.74
N THR A 216 9.44 -14.57 8.06
CA THR A 216 10.78 -14.09 8.42
C THR A 216 10.84 -13.50 9.83
N VAL A 217 9.76 -12.87 10.31
CA VAL A 217 9.68 -12.31 11.67
C VAL A 217 9.34 -13.42 12.65
N SER A 218 8.38 -14.30 12.32
CA SER A 218 7.99 -15.39 13.22
C SER A 218 9.08 -16.43 13.42
N ASP A 219 9.85 -16.74 12.38
CA ASP A 219 10.97 -17.67 12.44
C ASP A 219 12.10 -17.06 13.29
N ALA A 220 12.42 -15.78 13.08
CA ALA A 220 13.43 -15.07 13.87
C ALA A 220 13.04 -14.96 15.36
N TRP A 221 11.75 -14.75 15.65
CA TRP A 221 11.23 -14.75 17.02
C TRP A 221 11.36 -16.14 17.66
N TYR A 222 10.95 -17.19 16.94
CA TYR A 222 11.04 -18.56 17.44
C TYR A 222 12.50 -18.98 17.69
N GLU A 223 13.43 -18.60 16.81
CA GLU A 223 14.87 -18.81 17.00
C GLU A 223 15.41 -18.11 18.27
N ALA A 224 14.90 -16.92 18.59
CA ALA A 224 15.36 -16.12 19.73
C ALA A 224 14.72 -16.53 21.07
N HIS A 225 13.45 -16.91 21.06
CA HIS A 225 12.63 -17.07 22.27
C HIS A 225 12.07 -18.48 22.48
N GLY A 226 12.10 -19.35 21.46
CA GLY A 226 11.53 -20.70 21.53
C GLY A 226 10.00 -20.76 21.64
N THR A 227 9.31 -19.64 21.41
CA THR A 227 7.85 -19.51 21.52
C THR A 227 7.25 -18.98 20.22
N LEU A 228 5.94 -19.14 20.04
CA LEU A 228 5.21 -18.51 18.93
C LEU A 228 5.11 -16.99 19.15
N VAL A 229 5.04 -16.23 18.06
CA VAL A 229 4.85 -14.78 18.13
C VAL A 229 3.48 -14.46 18.75
N PRO A 230 3.41 -13.49 19.69
CA PRO A 230 2.13 -13.01 20.22
C PRO A 230 1.22 -12.46 19.12
N ALA A 231 -0.08 -12.42 19.39
CA ALA A 231 -1.03 -11.77 18.49
C ALA A 231 -1.02 -10.25 18.71
N ARG A 232 -1.23 -9.46 17.65
CA ARG A 232 -1.27 -8.00 17.70
C ARG A 232 -2.59 -7.47 17.16
N SER A 233 -3.24 -6.58 17.90
CA SER A 233 -4.42 -5.84 17.45
C SER A 233 -4.03 -4.60 16.64
N ALA A 234 -5.02 -4.02 15.93
CA ALA A 234 -4.78 -2.91 15.01
C ALA A 234 -4.26 -1.63 15.69
N ASP A 235 -4.61 -1.42 16.96
CA ASP A 235 -4.12 -0.33 17.83
C ASP A 235 -2.71 -0.59 18.40
N GLY A 236 -2.09 -1.73 18.05
CA GLY A 236 -0.74 -2.09 18.48
C GLY A 236 -0.69 -2.86 19.80
N ALA A 237 -1.83 -3.14 20.44
CA ALA A 237 -1.82 -3.93 21.68
C ALA A 237 -1.47 -5.40 21.40
N ALA A 238 -0.59 -5.97 22.23
CA ALA A 238 -0.19 -7.37 22.12
C ALA A 238 -1.02 -8.25 23.05
N THR A 239 -1.50 -9.37 22.53
CA THR A 239 -2.11 -10.45 23.32
C THR A 239 -1.15 -11.64 23.31
N VAL A 240 -0.53 -11.90 24.45
CA VAL A 240 0.27 -13.11 24.66
C VAL A 240 -0.71 -14.28 24.91
N GLN A 241 -0.71 -15.28 24.04
CA GLN A 241 -1.40 -16.53 24.33
C GLN A 241 -0.60 -17.28 25.38
N SER A 242 -1.12 -17.36 26.62
CA SER A 242 -0.61 -18.27 27.63
C SER A 242 -0.77 -19.71 27.13
N SER A 243 0.32 -20.47 27.05
CA SER A 243 0.29 -21.89 26.71
C SER A 243 -0.65 -22.63 27.65
N LEU A 244 -1.53 -23.48 27.10
CA LEU A 244 -2.51 -24.30 27.81
C LEU A 244 -1.88 -25.45 28.66
N ASP A 245 -0.65 -25.30 29.14
CA ASP A 245 0.07 -26.31 29.92
C ASP A 245 0.08 -26.04 31.44
N GLU A 246 -0.84 -25.21 31.94
CA GLU A 246 -1.01 -24.97 33.39
C GLU A 246 -2.39 -25.39 33.93
N TRP A 247 -2.87 -26.60 33.63
CA TRP A 247 -4.00 -27.22 34.35
C TRP A 247 -3.80 -28.73 34.54
#